data_AF-A0A075IGT0-F1
#
_entry.id   AF-A0A075IGT0-F1
#
_cell.length_a   1.000
_cell.length_b   1.000
_cell.length_c   1.000
_cell.angle_alpha   90.00
_cell.angle_beta   90.00
_cell.angle_gamma   90.00
#
_symmetry.space_group_name_H-M   'P 1'
#
loop_
_entity.id
_entity.type
_entity.pdbx_description
1 polymer ?
#
loop_
_entity_poly.entity_id
_entity_poly.type
_entity_poly.pdbx_seq_one_letter_code
_entity_poly.pdbx_strand_id
1 'polypeptide(L)'
;MAQAHALAQAICPGGSRVHRLRPWAISGNWLHSALDTTYDPVFTALRDALVEDGSIRVVPLPEVPEPNVSANSWIDQNALDAVASRWATLDLEGRARALSHLMRPALPRSTPSTARLEEIGWHCVLGPGWSTDLSGQVSSAAGLWKENPAPVAAGKLVDSLLRSGQMITLRP
;
A
#
# COMPACT_ATOMS: atom_id res chain seq x y z
N MET A 1 -0.46 -8.37 12.57
CA MET A 1 -0.27 -8.97 11.23
C MET A 1 1.07 -9.68 11.11
N ALA A 2 2.20 -9.03 11.36
CA ALA A 2 3.53 -9.64 11.28
C ALA A 2 3.69 -10.95 12.08
N GLN A 3 3.21 -11.01 13.33
CA GLN A 3 3.26 -12.23 14.15
C GLN A 3 2.46 -13.41 13.54
N ALA A 4 1.26 -13.14 13.03
CA ALA A 4 0.44 -14.16 12.36
C ALA A 4 1.12 -14.66 11.08
N HIS A 5 1.78 -13.76 10.35
CA HIS A 5 2.58 -14.12 9.20
C HIS A 5 3.77 -15.02 9.56
N ALA A 6 4.52 -14.67 10.61
CA ALA A 6 5.65 -15.47 11.10
C ALA A 6 5.21 -16.88 11.50
N LEU A 7 4.05 -17.02 12.18
CA LEU A 7 3.48 -18.32 12.52
C LEU A 7 3.10 -19.12 11.25
N ALA A 8 2.45 -18.49 10.28
CA ALA A 8 2.09 -19.14 9.03
C ALA A 8 3.32 -19.63 8.25
N GLN A 9 4.40 -18.84 8.23
CA GLN A 9 5.69 -19.23 7.64
C GLN A 9 6.34 -20.39 8.39
N ALA A 10 6.28 -20.41 9.72
CA ALA A 10 6.80 -21.53 10.52
C ALA A 10 6.03 -22.84 10.27
N ILE A 11 4.72 -22.75 10.01
CA ILE A 11 3.86 -23.92 9.75
C ILE A 11 4.03 -24.41 8.30
N CYS A 12 4.05 -23.51 7.31
CA CYS A 12 4.05 -23.88 5.90
C CYS A 12 4.85 -22.87 5.05
N PRO A 13 6.20 -22.93 5.08
CA PRO A 13 7.04 -21.91 4.47
C PRO A 13 6.91 -21.84 2.93
N GLY A 14 6.67 -22.97 2.27
CA GLY A 14 6.46 -23.05 0.82
C GLY A 14 4.98 -22.97 0.39
N GLY A 15 4.08 -22.66 1.33
CA GLY A 15 2.65 -22.63 1.04
C GLY A 15 2.28 -21.51 0.07
N SER A 16 1.64 -21.84 -1.06
CA SER A 16 1.21 -20.84 -2.04
C SER A 16 0.31 -19.76 -1.45
N ARG A 17 -0.55 -20.12 -0.48
CA ARG A 17 -1.37 -19.17 0.28
C ARG A 17 -0.53 -18.27 1.19
N VAL A 18 0.49 -18.81 1.84
CA VAL A 18 1.38 -18.03 2.72
C VAL A 18 2.14 -17.01 1.89
N HIS A 19 2.74 -17.44 0.77
CA HIS A 19 3.41 -16.55 -0.18
C HIS A 19 2.49 -15.44 -0.69
N ARG A 20 1.28 -15.78 -1.11
CA ARG A 20 0.28 -14.83 -1.60
C ARG A 20 -0.10 -13.77 -0.56
N LEU A 21 -0.11 -14.12 0.72
CA LEU A 21 -0.48 -13.20 1.81
C LEU A 21 0.72 -12.45 2.41
N ARG A 22 1.96 -12.73 1.97
CA ARG A 22 3.18 -12.06 2.46
C ARG A 22 3.10 -10.53 2.44
N PRO A 23 2.61 -9.87 1.36
CA PRO A 23 2.54 -8.41 1.33
C PRO A 23 1.68 -7.82 2.46
N TRP A 24 0.71 -8.57 2.97
CA TRP A 24 -0.18 -8.14 4.06
C TRP A 24 0.46 -8.22 5.46
N ALA A 25 1.67 -8.78 5.60
CA ALA A 25 2.35 -8.88 6.89
C ALA A 25 2.57 -7.52 7.55
N ILE A 26 2.80 -6.48 6.73
CA ILE A 26 3.09 -5.10 7.15
C ILE A 26 1.88 -4.16 7.15
N SER A 27 0.68 -4.66 6.83
CA SER A 27 -0.55 -3.84 6.80
C SER A 27 -0.99 -3.31 8.16
N GLY A 28 -0.57 -3.97 9.25
CA GLY A 28 -0.89 -3.53 10.61
C GLY A 28 -0.38 -2.11 10.91
N ASN A 29 0.80 -1.77 10.39
CA ASN A 29 1.39 -0.45 10.57
C ASN A 29 0.67 0.62 9.74
N TRP A 30 -0.01 0.21 8.65
CA TRP A 30 -0.88 1.08 7.85
C TRP A 30 -2.21 1.38 8.52
N LEU A 31 -2.75 0.43 9.29
CA LEU A 31 -4.04 0.51 9.98
C LEU A 31 -3.95 1.17 11.37
N HIS A 32 -2.77 1.21 11.95
CA HIS A 32 -2.52 1.83 13.25
C HIS A 32 -1.89 3.21 13.10
N SER A 33 -2.02 4.06 14.12
CA SER A 33 -1.42 5.40 14.15
C SER A 33 0.11 5.42 14.26
N ALA A 34 0.77 4.25 14.18
CA ALA A 34 2.23 4.13 14.24
C ALA A 34 2.89 4.93 13.10
N LEU A 35 2.41 4.78 11.86
CA LEU A 35 2.89 5.59 10.73
C LEU A 35 2.44 7.05 10.81
N ASP A 36 1.46 7.39 11.66
CA ASP A 36 0.93 8.76 11.79
C ASP A 36 1.74 9.63 12.77
N THR A 37 2.78 9.10 13.41
CA THR A 37 3.55 9.85 14.42
C THR A 37 5.03 9.97 14.11
N THR A 38 5.71 8.88 13.74
CA THR A 38 7.15 8.92 13.44
C THR A 38 7.58 7.75 12.55
N TYR A 39 8.86 7.76 12.16
CA TYR A 39 9.51 6.63 11.48
C TYR A 39 9.40 5.34 12.30
N ASP A 40 8.90 4.27 11.68
CA ASP A 40 8.81 2.94 12.31
C ASP A 40 9.95 2.03 11.79
N PRO A 41 11.00 1.78 12.60
CA PRO A 41 12.12 0.93 12.20
C PRO A 41 11.71 -0.54 12.03
N VAL A 42 10.68 -1.00 12.75
CA VAL A 42 10.19 -2.38 12.64
C VAL A 42 9.45 -2.56 11.31
N PHE A 43 8.59 -1.61 10.96
CA PHE A 43 7.96 -1.59 9.64
C PHE A 43 9.00 -1.58 8.52
N THR A 44 10.00 -0.70 8.63
CA THR A 44 11.06 -0.56 7.62
C THR A 44 11.86 -1.86 7.47
N ALA A 45 12.32 -2.45 8.57
CA ALA A 45 13.03 -3.72 8.54
C ALA A 45 12.20 -4.86 7.93
N LEU A 46 10.91 -4.94 8.25
CA LEU A 46 10.01 -5.94 7.66
C LEU A 46 9.77 -5.72 6.17
N ARG A 47 9.58 -4.47 5.75
CA ARG A 47 9.44 -4.09 4.34
C ARG A 47 10.69 -4.49 3.57
N ASP A 48 11.86 -4.09 4.06
CA ASP A 48 13.13 -4.32 3.38
C ASP A 48 13.42 -5.84 3.27
N ALA A 49 13.11 -6.63 4.30
CA ALA A 49 13.20 -8.09 4.23
C ALA A 49 12.26 -8.72 3.17
N LEU A 50 11.04 -8.21 3.05
CA LEU A 50 10.08 -8.66 2.02
C LEU A 50 10.47 -8.20 0.61
N VAL A 51 11.24 -7.11 0.48
CA VAL A 51 11.83 -6.69 -0.79
C VAL A 51 13.00 -7.60 -1.16
N GLU A 52 13.89 -7.88 -0.22
CA GLU A 52 15.06 -8.73 -0.42
C GLU A 52 14.68 -10.14 -0.86
N ASP A 53 13.62 -10.72 -0.29
CA ASP A 53 13.13 -12.05 -0.67
C ASP A 53 12.19 -12.05 -1.90
N GLY A 54 11.93 -10.88 -2.49
CA GLY A 54 11.10 -10.70 -3.68
C GLY A 54 9.59 -10.83 -3.45
N SER A 55 9.13 -10.87 -2.21
CA SER A 55 7.70 -10.97 -1.88
C SER A 55 6.93 -9.70 -2.17
N ILE A 56 7.58 -8.53 -2.16
CA ILE A 56 7.01 -7.25 -2.54
C ILE A 56 7.99 -6.44 -3.40
N ARG A 57 7.47 -5.41 -4.07
CA ARG A 57 8.25 -4.31 -4.61
C ARG A 57 7.87 -3.02 -3.92
N VAL A 58 8.82 -2.11 -3.80
CA VAL A 58 8.59 -0.75 -3.32
C VAL A 58 8.82 0.18 -4.49
N VAL A 59 7.79 0.95 -4.84
CA VAL A 59 7.83 1.84 -6.01
C VAL A 59 7.25 3.21 -5.64
N PRO A 60 7.61 4.28 -6.35
CA PRO A 60 6.95 5.56 -6.19
C PRO A 60 5.52 5.52 -6.74
N LEU A 61 4.65 6.39 -6.24
CA LEU A 61 3.22 6.42 -6.58
C LEU A 61 2.92 6.41 -8.10
N PRO A 62 3.67 7.13 -8.96
CA PRO A 62 3.42 7.11 -10.41
C PRO A 62 3.75 5.77 -11.11
N GLU A 63 4.43 4.84 -10.44
CA GLU A 63 4.71 3.49 -10.95
C GLU A 63 3.66 2.46 -10.51
N VAL A 64 2.73 2.84 -9.63
CA VAL A 64 1.59 2.01 -9.27
C VAL A 64 0.63 1.96 -10.47
N PRO A 65 0.18 0.77 -10.93
CA PRO A 65 -0.66 0.66 -12.13
C PRO A 65 -2.01 1.38 -12.03
N GLU A 66 -2.71 1.18 -10.92
CA GLU A 66 -4.02 1.76 -10.63
C GLU A 66 -3.99 2.35 -9.21
N PRO A 67 -3.30 3.47 -8.98
CA PRO A 67 -3.13 4.03 -7.64
C PRO A 67 -4.48 4.48 -7.07
N ASN A 68 -4.82 4.06 -5.86
CA ASN A 68 -6.01 4.53 -5.17
C ASN A 68 -5.68 5.68 -4.22
N VAL A 69 -5.92 6.91 -4.70
CA VAL A 69 -5.71 8.13 -3.92
C VAL A 69 -7.01 8.72 -3.35
N SER A 70 -8.12 7.97 -3.36
CA SER A 70 -9.43 8.45 -2.88
C SER A 70 -9.42 8.92 -1.42
N ALA A 71 -8.56 8.33 -0.60
CA ALA A 71 -8.35 8.73 0.79
C ALA A 71 -7.46 9.99 0.95
N ASN A 72 -6.75 10.40 -0.11
CA ASN A 72 -5.78 11.48 -0.13
C ASN A 72 -6.30 12.65 -0.97
N SER A 73 -7.25 13.42 -0.42
CA SER A 73 -7.91 14.55 -1.13
C SER A 73 -6.98 15.67 -1.60
N TRP A 74 -5.71 15.62 -1.24
CA TRP A 74 -4.65 16.56 -1.62
C TRP A 74 -3.84 16.10 -2.84
N ILE A 75 -4.02 14.85 -3.31
CA ILE A 75 -3.44 14.37 -4.57
C ILE A 75 -4.45 14.61 -5.69
N ASP A 76 -4.07 15.42 -6.67
CA ASP A 76 -4.86 15.60 -7.89
C ASP A 76 -4.64 14.39 -8.81
N GLN A 77 -5.71 13.65 -9.12
CA GLN A 77 -5.65 12.46 -9.97
C GLN A 77 -5.19 12.80 -11.39
N ASN A 78 -5.63 13.92 -11.98
CA ASN A 78 -5.22 14.31 -13.33
C ASN A 78 -3.73 14.65 -13.37
N ALA A 79 -3.21 15.28 -12.32
CA ALA A 79 -1.78 15.55 -12.18
C ALA A 79 -0.97 14.26 -12.02
N LEU A 80 -1.47 13.30 -11.23
CA LEU A 80 -0.86 11.98 -11.08
C LEU A 80 -0.81 11.24 -12.43
N ASP A 81 -1.91 11.20 -13.18
CA ASP A 81 -1.97 10.56 -14.50
C ASP A 81 -1.00 11.23 -15.51
N ALA A 82 -0.91 12.56 -15.48
CA ALA A 82 0.01 13.32 -16.31
C ALA A 82 1.49 13.05 -15.97
N VAL A 83 1.81 12.81 -14.70
CA VAL A 83 3.15 12.42 -14.24
C VAL A 83 3.44 10.96 -14.60
N ALA A 84 2.50 10.05 -14.34
CA ALA A 84 2.64 8.62 -14.63
C ALA A 84 2.88 8.35 -16.13
N SER A 85 2.14 9.03 -17.02
CA SER A 85 2.27 8.86 -18.47
C SER A 85 3.66 9.21 -19.04
N ARG A 86 4.42 10.08 -18.36
CA ARG A 86 5.79 10.47 -18.74
C ARG A 86 6.87 9.90 -17.83
N TRP A 87 6.50 9.10 -16.82
CA TRP A 87 7.42 8.69 -15.75
C TRP A 87 8.65 7.96 -16.29
N ALA A 88 8.44 7.07 -17.26
CA ALA A 88 9.50 6.32 -17.92
C ALA A 88 10.49 7.20 -18.71
N THR A 89 10.09 8.39 -19.15
CA THR A 89 10.94 9.32 -19.92
C THR A 89 11.70 10.31 -19.04
N LEU A 90 11.36 10.42 -17.76
CA LEU A 90 12.03 11.31 -16.81
C LEU A 90 13.31 10.66 -16.27
N ASP A 91 14.36 11.47 -16.15
CA ASP A 91 15.57 11.14 -15.42
C ASP A 91 15.34 11.21 -13.90
N LEU A 92 16.37 10.88 -13.12
CA LEU A 92 16.27 10.84 -11.65
C LEU A 92 15.82 12.18 -11.05
N GLU A 93 16.37 13.29 -11.54
CA GLU A 93 16.02 14.63 -11.06
C GLU A 93 14.60 15.02 -11.47
N GLY A 94 14.20 14.73 -12.71
CA GLY A 94 12.86 14.95 -13.21
C GLY A 94 11.81 14.17 -12.42
N ARG A 95 12.09 12.91 -12.07
CA ARG A 95 11.23 12.07 -11.22
C ARG A 95 11.09 12.65 -9.81
N ALA A 96 12.21 13.02 -9.18
CA ALA A 96 12.20 13.63 -7.85
C ALA A 96 11.37 14.92 -7.84
N ARG A 97 11.60 15.80 -8.82
CA ARG A 97 10.88 17.07 -8.95
C ARG A 97 9.38 16.86 -9.20
N ALA A 98 9.02 15.98 -10.13
CA ALA A 98 7.62 15.69 -10.44
C ALA A 98 6.88 15.15 -9.21
N LEU A 99 7.48 14.21 -8.48
CA LEU A 99 6.89 13.64 -7.27
C LEU A 99 6.79 14.67 -6.13
N SER A 100 7.83 15.48 -5.89
CA SER A 100 7.76 16.57 -4.91
C SER A 100 6.67 17.60 -5.24
N HIS A 101 6.47 17.90 -6.52
CA HIS A 101 5.38 18.77 -6.96
C HIS A 101 4.01 18.14 -6.70
N LEU A 102 3.86 16.84 -6.97
CA LEU A 102 2.63 16.09 -6.72
C LEU A 102 2.28 16.05 -5.23
N MET A 103 3.27 15.93 -4.35
CA MET A 103 3.08 15.81 -2.90
C MET A 103 3.00 17.16 -2.18
N ARG A 104 3.43 18.25 -2.83
CA ARG A 104 3.44 19.62 -2.26
C ARG A 104 2.13 20.05 -1.57
N PRO A 105 0.92 19.76 -2.11
CA PRO A 105 -0.33 20.19 -1.49
C PRO A 105 -0.57 19.60 -0.09
N ALA A 106 0.10 18.52 0.29
CA ALA A 106 0.00 17.95 1.63
C ALA A 106 0.83 18.68 2.69
N LEU A 107 1.91 19.37 2.32
CA LEU A 107 2.86 19.96 3.26
C LEU A 107 2.23 20.97 4.25
N PRO A 108 1.23 21.80 3.86
CA PRO A 108 0.58 22.70 4.82
C PRO A 108 -0.38 21.99 5.80
N ARG A 109 -0.64 20.70 5.61
CA ARG A 109 -1.63 19.94 6.41
C ARG A 109 -0.93 19.31 7.61
N SER A 110 -1.67 19.18 8.72
CA SER A 110 -1.20 18.44 9.90
C SER A 110 -1.35 16.92 9.78
N THR A 111 -2.10 16.46 8.76
CA THR A 111 -2.30 15.04 8.44
C THR A 111 -2.26 14.82 6.92
N PRO A 112 -1.57 13.77 6.43
CA PRO A 112 -0.83 12.76 7.20
C PRO A 112 0.52 13.27 7.76
N SER A 113 1.17 12.48 8.61
CA SER A 113 2.54 12.75 9.08
C SER A 113 3.53 12.74 7.91
N THR A 114 4.72 13.31 8.10
CA THR A 114 5.81 13.24 7.10
C THR A 114 6.15 11.78 6.75
N ALA A 115 6.27 10.90 7.75
CA ALA A 115 6.57 9.48 7.52
C ALA A 115 5.48 8.80 6.69
N ARG A 116 4.21 9.07 6.98
CA ARG A 116 3.09 8.52 6.20
C ARG A 116 3.05 9.10 4.78
N LEU A 117 3.42 10.36 4.59
CA LEU A 117 3.53 10.98 3.28
C LEU A 117 4.63 10.35 2.42
N GLU A 118 5.78 10.03 3.01
CA GLU A 118 6.85 9.29 2.33
C GLU A 118 6.38 7.91 1.87
N GLU A 119 5.67 7.17 2.71
CA GLU A 119 5.14 5.85 2.33
C GLU A 119 4.05 5.92 1.25
N ILE A 120 3.27 7.00 1.20
CA ILE A 120 2.25 7.21 0.16
C ILE A 120 2.88 7.65 -1.17
N GLY A 121 3.93 8.48 -1.13
CA GLY A 121 4.51 9.06 -2.34
C GLY A 121 5.66 8.25 -2.93
N TRP A 122 6.59 7.80 -2.09
CA TRP A 122 7.88 7.22 -2.51
C TRP A 122 7.97 5.71 -2.29
N HIS A 123 7.34 5.19 -1.24
CA HIS A 123 7.50 3.79 -0.83
C HIS A 123 6.21 2.96 -0.94
N CYS A 124 5.49 3.11 -2.05
CA CYS A 124 4.28 2.34 -2.31
C CYS A 124 4.60 0.85 -2.41
N VAL A 125 4.02 0.05 -1.50
CA VAL A 125 4.22 -1.40 -1.44
C VAL A 125 3.31 -2.10 -2.46
N LEU A 126 3.90 -2.82 -3.41
CA LEU A 126 3.20 -3.64 -4.39
C LEU A 126 3.49 -5.13 -4.19
N GLY A 127 2.44 -5.91 -3.97
CA GLY A 127 2.49 -7.37 -4.04
C GLY A 127 2.46 -7.90 -5.49
N PRO A 128 2.80 -9.18 -5.71
CA PRO A 128 2.74 -9.80 -7.03
C PRO A 128 1.30 -9.81 -7.57
N GLY A 129 1.10 -9.27 -8.78
CA GLY A 129 -0.19 -9.25 -9.46
C GLY A 129 -1.21 -8.23 -8.88
N TRP A 130 -0.77 -7.31 -8.04
CA TRP A 130 -1.62 -6.23 -7.53
C TRP A 130 -1.71 -5.08 -8.52
N SER A 131 -2.92 -4.52 -8.71
CA SER A 131 -3.12 -3.30 -9.50
C SER A 131 -2.90 -2.01 -8.69
N THR A 132 -3.25 -2.02 -7.41
CA THR A 132 -2.98 -0.91 -6.47
C THR A 132 -2.01 -1.34 -5.36
N ASP A 133 -1.31 -0.35 -4.81
CA ASP A 133 -0.42 -0.50 -3.66
C ASP A 133 -1.16 -0.85 -2.35
N LEU A 134 -0.40 -1.23 -1.32
CA LEU A 134 -0.93 -1.62 -0.01
C LEU A 134 -1.81 -0.54 0.61
N SER A 135 -1.49 0.75 0.44
CA SER A 135 -2.33 1.84 0.93
C SER A 135 -3.72 1.78 0.30
N GLY A 136 -3.77 1.68 -1.04
CA GLY A 136 -5.00 1.52 -1.77
C GLY A 136 -5.78 0.26 -1.42
N GLN A 137 -5.09 -0.88 -1.25
CA GLN A 137 -5.70 -2.13 -0.79
C GLN A 137 -6.37 -1.94 0.59
N VAL A 138 -5.68 -1.29 1.54
CA VAL A 138 -6.20 -1.01 2.88
C VAL A 138 -7.39 -0.05 2.83
N SER A 139 -7.32 1.01 2.02
CA SER A 139 -8.43 1.95 1.83
C SER A 139 -9.68 1.27 1.26
N SER A 140 -9.51 0.40 0.24
CA SER A 140 -10.60 -0.41 -0.31
C SER A 140 -11.19 -1.36 0.74
N ALA A 141 -10.34 -2.02 1.53
CA ALA A 141 -10.80 -2.89 2.62
C ALA A 141 -11.61 -2.13 3.67
N ALA A 142 -11.19 -0.93 4.05
CA ALA A 142 -11.93 -0.08 4.99
C ALA A 142 -13.32 0.32 4.47
N GLY A 143 -13.50 0.41 3.15
CA GLY A 143 -14.80 0.63 2.52
C GLY A 143 -15.84 -0.45 2.85
N LEU A 144 -15.42 -1.72 2.97
CA LEU A 144 -16.33 -2.82 3.29
C LEU A 144 -17.05 -2.65 4.63
N TRP A 145 -16.37 -2.07 5.63
CA TRP A 145 -16.93 -1.80 6.96
C TRP A 145 -17.90 -0.61 6.97
N LYS A 146 -17.85 0.27 5.96
CA LYS A 146 -18.85 1.35 5.79
C LYS A 146 -20.16 0.80 5.21
N GLU A 147 -20.07 -0.23 4.37
CA GLU A 147 -21.20 -0.76 3.62
C GLU A 147 -21.85 -2.00 4.25
N ASN A 148 -21.14 -2.71 5.12
CA ASN A 148 -21.59 -4.01 5.64
C ASN A 148 -21.38 -4.10 7.16
N PRO A 149 -22.22 -4.88 7.87
CA PRO A 149 -21.94 -5.25 9.26
C PRO A 149 -20.59 -5.94 9.42
N ALA A 150 -19.93 -5.75 10.56
CA ALA A 150 -18.56 -6.21 10.80
C ALA A 150 -18.31 -7.71 10.47
N PRO A 151 -19.19 -8.68 10.82
CA PRO A 151 -18.98 -10.08 10.46
C PRO A 151 -18.99 -10.33 8.95
N VAL A 152 -19.87 -9.63 8.22
CA VAL A 152 -20.00 -9.74 6.76
C VAL A 152 -18.80 -9.09 6.07
N ALA A 153 -18.37 -7.92 6.54
CA ALA A 153 -17.18 -7.24 6.02
C ALA A 153 -15.92 -8.09 6.22
N ALA A 154 -15.73 -8.67 7.42
CA ALA A 154 -14.63 -9.56 7.71
C ALA A 154 -14.66 -10.83 6.84
N GLY A 155 -15.84 -11.46 6.67
CA GLY A 155 -16.02 -12.61 5.79
C GLY A 155 -15.60 -12.30 4.35
N LYS A 156 -16.11 -11.20 3.78
CA LYS A 156 -15.76 -10.75 2.42
C LYS A 156 -14.26 -10.47 2.26
N LEU A 157 -13.64 -9.80 3.24
CA LEU A 157 -12.21 -9.53 3.25
C LEU A 157 -11.40 -10.83 3.23
N VAL A 158 -11.66 -11.73 4.18
CA VAL A 158 -10.93 -13.00 4.30
C VAL A 158 -11.07 -13.83 3.02
N ASP A 159 -12.28 -13.90 2.48
CA ASP A 159 -12.55 -14.58 1.22
C ASP A 159 -11.72 -14.02 0.04
N SER A 160 -11.66 -12.69 -0.09
CA SER A 160 -10.86 -12.03 -1.14
C SER A 160 -9.37 -12.36 -1.00
N LEU A 161 -8.85 -12.25 0.22
CA LEU A 161 -7.44 -12.51 0.54
C LEU A 161 -7.07 -13.98 0.29
N LEU A 162 -7.90 -14.93 0.72
CA LEU A 162 -7.65 -16.35 0.49
C LEU A 162 -7.69 -16.71 -0.99
N ARG A 163 -8.66 -16.15 -1.74
CA ARG A 163 -8.82 -16.43 -3.17
C ARG A 163 -7.74 -15.80 -4.05
N SER A 164 -7.35 -14.56 -3.78
CA SER A 164 -6.54 -13.76 -4.71
C SER A 164 -5.32 -13.08 -4.07
N GLY A 165 -5.27 -12.94 -2.74
CA GLY A 165 -4.19 -12.23 -2.06
C GLY A 165 -4.30 -10.72 -2.11
N GLN A 166 -5.39 -10.20 -2.64
CA GLN A 166 -5.65 -8.77 -2.78
C GLN A 166 -7.11 -8.46 -2.49
N MET A 167 -7.41 -7.19 -2.29
CA MET A 167 -8.76 -6.67 -2.32
C MET A 167 -9.22 -6.62 -3.77
N ILE A 168 -10.21 -7.45 -4.08
CA ILE A 168 -10.98 -7.25 -5.29
C ILE A 168 -11.95 -6.14 -4.97
N THR A 169 -11.65 -4.92 -5.43
CA THR A 169 -12.66 -3.87 -5.51
C THR A 169 -13.68 -4.39 -6.52
N LEU A 170 -14.80 -4.95 -6.04
CA LEU A 170 -15.95 -5.23 -6.88
C LEU A 170 -16.41 -3.88 -7.39
N ARG A 171 -15.98 -3.49 -8.59
CA ARG A 171 -16.68 -2.41 -9.29
C ARG A 171 -18.11 -2.93 -9.53
N PRO A 172 -19.15 -2.14 -9.23
CA PRO A 172 -20.51 -2.49 -9.61
C PRO A 172 -20.64 -2.69 -11.12
#